data_AF-B2VKC0-F1
#
_entry.id   AF-B2VKC0-F1
#
_cell.length_a   1.000
_cell.length_b   1.000
_cell.length_c   1.000
_cell.angle_alpha   90.00
_cell.angle_beta   90.00
_cell.angle_gamma   90.00
#
_symmetry.space_group_name_H-M   'P 1'
#
loop_
_entity.id
_entity.type
_entity.pdbx_description
1 polymer ?
#
loop_
_entity_poly.entity_id
_entity_poly.type
_entity_poly.pdbx_seq_one_letter_code
_entity_poly.pdbx_strand_id
1 'polypeptide(L)'
;MSETLISPCGENGFTLFLALVTGRITPDTLWRSPTYRAKFLLRSLAFPRASISHLHQLAVLPEMRHALNIQATLPGKIHRPYLYLGLSSRQRAQALQQHYAFLQQLSCNALRKAMLTPQQTELVSFCAKDDKHFKVTLACNGRCEREGEVNMSLSCDGTLLAIVTFSVLERDGRRVLLIGGIQGAHSETPHETIRTATRSCYGLFPKRVLLEVISLLARASGIGAIQAVSNCGHTYYSLRYRYKKRAVFLASYDEFWQSLSAEKVSRQLWQLPLEFPQKTIEEIPSKKRAEYRRRYELLEVLRQQFTRLV
;
A
#
# COMPACT_ATOMS: atom_id res chain seq x y z
N MET A 1 12.14 -24.52 -11.66
CA MET A 1 11.80 -24.19 -13.05
C MET A 1 10.55 -24.96 -13.43
N SER A 2 9.40 -24.30 -13.40
CA SER A 2 8.20 -24.75 -14.10
C SER A 2 7.56 -23.48 -14.65
N GLU A 3 8.08 -23.04 -15.80
CA GLU A 3 7.42 -22.07 -16.66
C GLU A 3 6.09 -22.69 -17.09
N THR A 4 5.04 -22.41 -16.32
CA THR A 4 3.68 -22.59 -16.82
C THR A 4 3.43 -21.35 -17.67
N LEU A 5 3.86 -21.41 -18.93
CA LEU A 5 3.50 -20.45 -19.96
C LEU A 5 1.96 -20.45 -20.06
N ILE A 6 1.34 -19.41 -19.48
CA ILE A 6 -0.09 -19.19 -19.58
C ILE A 6 -0.37 -18.83 -21.05
N SER A 7 -0.88 -19.82 -21.79
CA SER A 7 -1.62 -19.64 -23.04
C SER A 7 -2.64 -18.50 -22.90
N PRO A 8 -2.95 -17.75 -23.98
CA PRO A 8 -3.47 -16.40 -23.89
C PRO A 8 -4.70 -16.39 -23.00
N CYS A 9 -4.55 -15.76 -21.83
CA CYS A 9 -5.66 -15.38 -20.98
C CYS A 9 -6.68 -14.69 -21.90
N GLY A 10 -7.84 -15.34 -22.11
CA GLY A 10 -8.76 -14.98 -23.18
C GLY A 10 -9.04 -13.48 -23.20
N GLU A 11 -9.21 -12.91 -24.39
CA GLU A 11 -9.39 -11.47 -24.61
C GLU A 11 -10.62 -10.87 -23.90
N ASN A 12 -11.44 -11.70 -23.25
CA ASN A 12 -12.68 -11.33 -22.60
C ASN A 12 -12.76 -11.87 -21.16
N GLY A 13 -13.26 -11.02 -20.25
CA GLY A 13 -13.46 -11.34 -18.84
C GLY A 13 -14.37 -12.54 -18.57
N PHE A 14 -15.31 -12.85 -19.47
CA PHE A 14 -16.15 -14.05 -19.34
C PHE A 14 -15.35 -15.35 -19.55
N THR A 15 -14.43 -15.36 -20.50
CA THR A 15 -13.55 -16.52 -20.74
C THR A 15 -12.63 -16.75 -19.54
N LEU A 16 -12.08 -15.68 -18.98
CA LEU A 16 -11.28 -15.76 -17.75
C LEU A 16 -12.12 -16.25 -16.56
N PHE A 17 -13.35 -15.75 -16.41
CA PHE A 17 -14.28 -16.22 -15.38
C PHE A 17 -14.51 -17.73 -15.47
N LEU A 18 -14.86 -18.24 -16.64
CA LEU A 18 -15.10 -19.66 -16.86
C LEU A 18 -13.82 -20.48 -16.62
N ALA A 19 -12.66 -20.01 -17.07
CA ALA A 19 -11.39 -20.70 -16.86
C ALA A 19 -11.03 -20.82 -15.37
N LEU A 20 -11.30 -19.79 -14.57
CA LEU A 20 -11.08 -19.79 -13.12
C LEU A 20 -12.07 -20.69 -12.37
N VAL A 21 -13.35 -20.67 -12.74
CA VAL A 21 -14.39 -21.50 -12.11
C VAL A 21 -14.19 -22.98 -12.45
N THR A 22 -13.88 -23.29 -13.70
CA THR A 22 -13.64 -24.68 -14.15
C THR A 22 -12.28 -25.22 -13.67
N GLY A 23 -11.37 -24.35 -13.24
CA GLY A 23 -10.02 -24.73 -12.80
C GLY A 23 -9.04 -24.99 -13.94
N ARG A 24 -9.36 -24.53 -15.17
CA ARG A 24 -8.41 -24.52 -16.29
C ARG A 24 -7.23 -23.59 -16.02
N ILE A 25 -7.49 -22.47 -15.32
CA ILE A 25 -6.47 -21.55 -14.82
C ILE A 25 -6.47 -21.65 -13.29
N THR A 26 -5.32 -21.95 -12.70
CA THR A 26 -5.13 -22.01 -11.25
C THR A 26 -3.91 -21.16 -10.86
N PRO A 27 -4.10 -19.85 -10.58
CA PRO A 27 -3.00 -18.94 -10.26
C PRO A 27 -2.18 -19.33 -9.03
N ASP A 28 -2.78 -20.09 -8.11
CA ASP A 28 -2.13 -20.60 -6.91
C ASP A 28 -2.86 -21.85 -6.40
N THR A 29 -2.25 -22.53 -5.43
CA THR A 29 -2.78 -23.64 -4.63
C THR A 29 -4.22 -23.41 -4.15
N LEU A 30 -4.58 -22.18 -3.78
CA LEU A 30 -5.95 -21.81 -3.39
C LEU A 30 -6.99 -22.17 -4.46
N TRP A 31 -6.67 -21.97 -5.74
CA TRP A 31 -7.59 -22.20 -6.86
C TRP A 31 -7.74 -23.68 -7.23
N ARG A 32 -6.85 -24.55 -6.76
CA ARG A 32 -7.02 -26.01 -6.89
C ARG A 32 -8.20 -26.51 -6.08
N SER A 33 -8.53 -25.84 -4.97
CA SER A 33 -9.66 -26.23 -4.11
C SER A 33 -11.01 -26.02 -4.81
N PRO A 34 -11.84 -27.06 -4.97
CA PRO A 34 -13.18 -26.91 -5.55
C PRO A 34 -14.08 -26.03 -4.66
N THR A 35 -13.90 -26.08 -3.34
CA THR A 35 -14.67 -25.24 -2.40
C THR A 35 -14.35 -23.75 -2.55
N TYR A 36 -13.09 -23.40 -2.86
CA TYR A 36 -12.70 -22.02 -3.13
C TYR A 36 -13.35 -21.53 -4.42
N ARG A 37 -13.28 -22.32 -5.49
CA ARG A 37 -13.91 -22.03 -6.79
C ARG A 37 -15.43 -21.87 -6.67
N ALA A 38 -16.10 -22.76 -5.95
CA ALA A 38 -17.54 -22.64 -5.68
C ALA A 38 -17.88 -21.35 -4.90
N LYS A 39 -17.08 -20.99 -3.88
CA LYS A 39 -17.25 -19.73 -3.15
C LYS A 39 -17.00 -18.50 -4.03
N PHE A 40 -16.06 -18.57 -4.97
CA PHE A 40 -15.80 -17.51 -5.94
C PHE A 40 -16.96 -17.36 -6.93
N LEU A 41 -17.47 -18.47 -7.48
CA LEU A 41 -18.64 -18.51 -8.36
C LEU A 41 -19.86 -17.88 -7.68
N LEU A 42 -20.23 -18.35 -6.48
CA LEU A 42 -21.39 -17.84 -5.76
C LEU A 42 -21.31 -16.34 -5.49
N ARG A 43 -20.13 -15.83 -5.10
CA ARG A 43 -19.93 -14.39 -4.88
C ARG A 43 -19.95 -13.59 -6.17
N SER A 44 -19.47 -14.17 -7.26
CA SER A 44 -19.54 -13.55 -8.58
C SER A 44 -20.98 -13.41 -9.04
N LEU A 45 -21.82 -14.42 -8.80
CA LEU A 45 -23.26 -14.39 -9.08
C LEU A 45 -24.01 -13.39 -8.19
N ALA A 46 -23.56 -13.16 -6.96
CA ALA A 46 -24.13 -12.12 -6.08
C ALA A 46 -23.81 -10.69 -6.54
N PHE A 47 -22.72 -10.50 -7.31
CA PHE A 47 -22.28 -9.21 -7.83
C PHE A 47 -21.88 -9.30 -9.31
N PRO A 48 -22.80 -9.66 -10.22
CA PRO A 48 -22.44 -10.11 -11.57
C PRO A 48 -21.81 -9.01 -12.41
N ARG A 49 -22.42 -7.81 -12.42
CA ARG A 49 -21.90 -6.65 -13.18
C ARG A 49 -20.50 -6.24 -12.73
N ALA A 50 -20.28 -6.14 -11.42
CA ALA A 50 -18.97 -5.78 -10.87
C ALA A 50 -17.92 -6.87 -11.15
N SER A 51 -18.32 -8.15 -11.08
CA SER A 51 -17.41 -9.27 -11.31
C SER A 51 -17.00 -9.41 -12.76
N ILE A 52 -17.94 -9.33 -13.70
CA ILE A 52 -17.62 -9.38 -15.14
C ILE A 52 -16.76 -8.18 -15.52
N SER A 53 -17.10 -6.96 -15.05
CA SER A 53 -16.29 -5.77 -15.30
C SER A 53 -14.87 -5.92 -14.75
N HIS A 54 -14.71 -6.41 -13.51
CA HIS A 54 -13.40 -6.62 -12.89
C HIS A 54 -12.57 -7.66 -13.64
N LEU A 55 -13.16 -8.79 -14.00
CA LEU A 55 -12.49 -9.86 -14.73
C LEU A 55 -12.15 -9.45 -16.16
N HIS A 56 -12.96 -8.60 -16.79
CA HIS A 56 -12.64 -8.01 -18.08
C HIS A 56 -11.41 -7.11 -17.97
N GLN A 57 -11.34 -6.24 -16.95
CA GLN A 57 -10.15 -5.40 -16.73
C GLN A 57 -8.91 -6.25 -16.42
N LEU A 58 -9.06 -7.29 -15.59
CA LEU A 58 -7.99 -8.27 -15.31
C LEU A 58 -7.53 -9.00 -16.58
N ALA A 59 -8.45 -9.27 -17.51
CA ALA A 59 -8.17 -9.89 -18.79
C ALA A 59 -7.57 -8.89 -19.79
N VAL A 60 -7.84 -7.59 -19.77
CA VAL A 60 -7.35 -6.66 -20.80
C VAL A 60 -6.08 -5.93 -20.37
N LEU A 61 -5.95 -5.55 -19.10
CA LEU A 61 -4.82 -4.76 -18.60
C LEU A 61 -3.60 -5.65 -18.33
N PRO A 62 -2.45 -5.44 -19.02
CA PRO A 62 -1.25 -6.26 -18.84
C PRO A 62 -0.74 -6.28 -17.40
N GLU A 63 -0.75 -5.13 -16.73
CA GLU A 63 -0.26 -5.02 -15.35
C GLU A 63 -1.15 -5.77 -14.36
N MET A 64 -2.47 -5.84 -14.61
CA MET A 64 -3.37 -6.67 -13.81
C MET A 64 -3.11 -8.16 -14.04
N ARG A 65 -2.86 -8.58 -15.29
CA ARG A 65 -2.48 -9.97 -15.60
C ARG A 65 -1.18 -10.35 -14.89
N HIS A 66 -0.19 -9.46 -14.88
CA HIS A 66 1.06 -9.68 -14.15
C HIS A 66 0.79 -9.81 -12.64
N ALA A 67 -0.01 -8.91 -12.08
CA ALA A 67 -0.37 -8.93 -10.67
C ALA A 67 -1.18 -10.18 -10.26
N LEU A 68 -1.90 -10.84 -11.18
CA LEU A 68 -2.58 -12.10 -10.90
C LEU A 68 -1.61 -13.22 -10.47
N ASN A 69 -0.39 -13.24 -11.03
CA ASN A 69 0.64 -14.22 -10.68
C ASN A 69 1.24 -13.98 -9.30
N ILE A 70 1.07 -12.77 -8.78
CA ILE A 70 1.59 -12.33 -7.48
C ILE A 70 0.51 -12.45 -6.41
N GLN A 71 -0.70 -12.02 -6.74
CA GLN A 71 -1.86 -11.99 -5.86
C GLN A 71 -2.96 -12.89 -6.41
N ALA A 72 -2.93 -14.16 -6.01
CA ALA A 72 -3.92 -15.13 -6.47
C ALA A 72 -5.37 -14.78 -6.06
N THR A 73 -5.56 -13.97 -5.02
CA THR A 73 -6.88 -13.53 -4.53
C THR A 73 -7.46 -12.38 -5.36
N LEU A 74 -6.69 -11.78 -6.27
CA LEU A 74 -7.06 -10.61 -7.07
C LEU A 74 -8.40 -10.76 -7.81
N PRO A 75 -8.77 -11.91 -8.42
CA PRO A 75 -10.06 -12.08 -9.07
C PRO A 75 -11.26 -11.93 -8.12
N GLY A 76 -11.12 -12.43 -6.88
CA GLY A 76 -12.19 -12.40 -5.87
C GLY A 76 -12.12 -11.21 -4.90
N LYS A 77 -11.14 -10.32 -5.09
CA LYS A 77 -10.81 -9.23 -4.16
C LYS A 77 -11.97 -8.27 -3.95
N ILE A 78 -12.70 -7.96 -5.02
CA ILE A 78 -13.87 -7.07 -5.01
C ILE A 78 -15.03 -7.56 -4.12
N HIS A 79 -15.12 -8.87 -3.85
CA HIS A 79 -16.17 -9.47 -3.01
C HIS A 79 -15.87 -9.35 -1.51
N ARG A 80 -14.75 -8.72 -1.14
CA ARG A 80 -14.33 -8.51 0.25
C ARG A 80 -14.06 -7.02 0.49
N PRO A 81 -14.13 -6.55 1.76
CA PRO A 81 -13.68 -5.20 2.09
C PRO A 81 -12.23 -4.98 1.62
N TYR A 82 -12.01 -3.87 0.92
CA TYR A 82 -10.75 -3.50 0.27
C TYR A 82 -10.54 -1.99 0.39
N LEU A 83 -9.30 -1.56 0.64
CA LEU A 83 -8.84 -0.20 0.95
C LEU A 83 -9.44 0.40 2.21
N TYR A 84 -10.76 0.64 2.21
CA TYR A 84 -11.49 1.17 3.35
C TYR A 84 -12.96 0.72 3.31
N LEU A 85 -13.62 0.83 4.45
CA LEU A 85 -15.04 0.52 4.61
C LEU A 85 -15.90 1.59 3.92
N GLY A 86 -16.95 1.14 3.24
CA GLY A 86 -17.86 2.03 2.51
C GLY A 86 -17.78 1.87 0.99
N LEU A 87 -16.71 1.27 0.46
CA LEU A 87 -16.65 0.93 -0.97
C LEU A 87 -17.61 -0.21 -1.31
N SER A 88 -18.46 -0.01 -2.31
CA SER A 88 -19.25 -1.05 -2.97
C SER A 88 -18.36 -1.96 -3.83
N SER A 89 -18.85 -3.16 -4.20
CA SER A 89 -18.09 -4.08 -5.07
C SER A 89 -17.71 -3.43 -6.42
N ARG A 90 -18.55 -2.54 -6.96
CA ARG A 90 -18.25 -1.77 -8.19
C ARG A 90 -17.12 -0.76 -7.95
N GLN A 91 -17.18 0.01 -6.86
CA GLN A 91 -16.12 0.97 -6.54
C GLN A 91 -14.78 0.28 -6.22
N ARG A 92 -14.80 -0.93 -5.62
CA ARG A 92 -13.59 -1.73 -5.42
C ARG A 92 -12.98 -2.18 -6.75
N ALA A 93 -13.80 -2.64 -7.70
CA ALA A 93 -13.35 -2.99 -9.04
C ALA A 93 -12.72 -1.77 -9.74
N GLN A 94 -13.38 -0.61 -9.64
CA GLN A 94 -12.87 0.65 -10.19
C GLN A 94 -11.54 1.06 -9.54
N ALA A 95 -11.41 0.96 -8.21
CA ALA A 95 -10.17 1.30 -7.52
C ALA A 95 -8.99 0.41 -7.96
N LEU A 96 -9.23 -0.90 -8.14
CA LEU A 96 -8.22 -1.82 -8.66
C LEU A 96 -7.84 -1.45 -10.10
N GLN A 97 -8.84 -1.27 -10.97
CA GLN A 97 -8.60 -0.84 -12.36
C GLN A 97 -7.78 0.46 -12.42
N GLN A 98 -8.16 1.48 -11.64
CA GLN A 98 -7.47 2.77 -11.59
C GLN A 98 -6.02 2.62 -11.15
N HIS A 99 -5.74 1.77 -10.15
CA HIS A 99 -4.38 1.52 -9.69
C HIS A 99 -3.50 0.90 -10.77
N TYR A 100 -3.96 -0.16 -11.43
CA TYR A 100 -3.16 -0.83 -12.45
C TYR A 100 -3.07 -0.01 -13.76
N ALA A 101 -4.09 0.77 -14.10
CA ALA A 101 -4.01 1.74 -15.18
C ALA A 101 -2.98 2.84 -14.88
N PHE A 102 -2.91 3.31 -13.63
CA PHE A 102 -1.86 4.23 -13.19
C PHE A 102 -0.47 3.61 -13.36
N LEU A 103 -0.27 2.35 -12.96
CA LEU A 103 1.01 1.67 -13.12
C LEU A 103 1.42 1.55 -14.59
N GLN A 104 0.47 1.26 -15.47
CA GLN A 104 0.71 1.21 -16.92
C GLN A 104 1.15 2.56 -17.49
N GLN A 105 0.62 3.66 -16.95
CA GLN A 105 0.93 5.04 -17.36
C GLN A 105 2.15 5.64 -16.64
N LEU A 106 2.76 4.92 -15.68
CA LEU A 106 3.87 5.42 -14.90
C LEU A 106 5.14 5.47 -15.75
N SER A 107 5.68 6.67 -15.95
CA SER A 107 6.86 6.92 -16.79
C SER A 107 8.14 6.29 -16.20
N CYS A 108 8.27 6.31 -14.88
CA CYS A 108 9.43 5.74 -14.20
C CYS A 108 9.36 4.20 -14.19
N ASN A 109 10.14 3.57 -15.06
CA ASN A 109 10.22 2.10 -15.17
C ASN A 109 10.66 1.41 -13.89
N ALA A 110 11.57 2.03 -13.11
CA ALA A 110 12.04 1.47 -11.85
C ALA A 110 10.90 1.36 -10.83
N LEU A 111 10.14 2.45 -10.64
CA LEU A 111 8.97 2.46 -9.76
C LEU A 111 7.87 1.51 -10.24
N ARG A 112 7.60 1.49 -11.56
CA ARG A 112 6.60 0.57 -12.13
C ARG A 112 6.93 -0.89 -11.82
N LYS A 113 8.17 -1.32 -12.06
CA LYS A 113 8.62 -2.69 -11.73
C LYS A 113 8.55 -2.95 -10.23
N ALA A 114 8.97 -2.00 -9.40
CA ALA A 114 8.93 -2.12 -7.95
C ALA A 114 7.50 -2.33 -7.39
N MET A 115 6.50 -1.71 -8.03
CA MET A 115 5.07 -1.85 -7.67
C MET A 115 4.40 -3.10 -8.25
N LEU A 116 5.12 -3.88 -9.07
CA LEU A 116 4.61 -5.06 -9.76
C LEU A 116 5.45 -6.30 -9.48
N THR A 117 6.24 -6.31 -8.41
CA THR A 117 7.14 -7.42 -8.11
C THR A 117 7.07 -7.79 -6.62
N PRO A 118 7.05 -9.08 -6.25
CA PRO A 118 7.07 -9.49 -4.85
C PRO A 118 8.42 -9.23 -4.16
N GLN A 119 9.49 -9.09 -4.94
CA GLN A 119 10.84 -8.77 -4.47
C GLN A 119 10.90 -7.33 -3.94
N GLN A 120 11.61 -7.15 -2.83
CA GLN A 120 11.82 -5.82 -2.26
C GLN A 120 12.78 -5.02 -3.14
N THR A 121 12.28 -3.96 -3.77
CA THR A 121 13.08 -2.99 -4.50
C THR A 121 13.49 -1.86 -3.57
N GLU A 122 14.78 -1.60 -3.45
CA GLU A 122 15.27 -0.47 -2.66
C GLU A 122 14.93 0.86 -3.32
N LEU A 123 14.35 1.78 -2.56
CA LEU A 123 14.08 3.15 -3.02
C LEU A 123 15.16 4.10 -2.53
N VAL A 124 15.47 4.03 -1.24
CA VAL A 124 16.47 4.88 -0.57
C VAL A 124 17.11 4.09 0.58
N SER A 125 18.38 4.40 0.87
CA SER A 125 19.12 3.84 2.00
C SER A 125 20.02 4.90 2.64
N PHE A 126 20.05 4.95 3.97
CA PHE A 126 20.77 5.98 4.68
C PHE A 126 21.37 5.46 5.99
N CYS A 127 22.52 6.03 6.35
CA CYS A 127 23.10 5.85 7.67
C CYS A 127 22.55 6.94 8.59
N ALA A 128 22.02 6.53 9.72
CA ALA A 128 21.62 7.45 10.77
C ALA A 128 22.68 7.49 11.88
N LYS A 129 22.38 8.14 13.00
CA LYS A 129 23.27 8.16 14.16
C LYS A 129 23.54 6.72 14.66
N ASP A 130 24.75 6.50 15.19
CA ASP A 130 25.23 5.23 15.74
C ASP A 130 25.44 4.14 14.66
N ASP A 131 25.82 4.56 13.45
CA ASP A 131 26.10 3.72 12.27
C ASP A 131 24.97 2.74 11.92
N LYS A 132 23.74 3.12 12.24
CA LYS A 132 22.54 2.35 11.94
C LYS A 132 22.13 2.52 10.48
N HIS A 133 21.97 1.40 9.78
CA HIS A 133 21.61 1.39 8.37
C HIS A 133 20.12 1.21 8.17
N PHE A 134 19.49 2.23 7.61
CA PHE A 134 18.08 2.23 7.27
C PHE A 134 17.89 2.04 5.78
N LYS A 135 16.86 1.28 5.43
CA LYS A 135 16.48 1.00 4.04
C LYS A 135 14.98 1.11 3.89
N VAL A 136 14.56 1.86 2.87
CA VAL A 136 13.16 1.91 2.45
C VAL A 136 13.00 1.11 1.17
N THR A 137 12.07 0.16 1.18
CA THR A 137 11.81 -0.73 0.06
C THR A 137 10.36 -0.70 -0.37
N LEU A 138 10.13 -0.97 -1.65
CA LEU A 138 8.82 -1.11 -2.25
C LEU A 138 8.64 -2.52 -2.81
N ALA A 139 7.46 -3.11 -2.59
CA ALA A 139 7.10 -4.42 -3.14
C ALA A 139 5.58 -4.57 -3.32
N CYS A 140 5.17 -5.41 -4.25
CA CYS A 140 3.82 -5.95 -4.36
C CYS A 140 3.89 -7.45 -4.07
N ASN A 141 3.67 -7.83 -2.82
CA ASN A 141 3.83 -9.22 -2.35
C ASN A 141 2.55 -9.80 -1.73
N GLY A 142 1.40 -9.15 -1.92
CA GLY A 142 0.12 -9.57 -1.33
C GLY A 142 0.05 -9.45 0.19
N ARG A 143 1.11 -9.00 0.87
CA ARG A 143 1.04 -8.66 2.29
C ARG A 143 0.04 -7.52 2.46
N CYS A 144 -0.82 -7.64 3.47
CA CYS A 144 -1.88 -6.67 3.73
C CYS A 144 -2.77 -6.40 2.49
N GLU A 145 -3.03 -7.41 1.65
CA GLU A 145 -3.82 -7.30 0.40
C GLU A 145 -5.15 -6.52 0.53
N ARG A 146 -5.74 -6.44 1.72
CA ARG A 146 -7.01 -5.73 1.95
C ARG A 146 -6.84 -4.22 2.13
N GLU A 147 -5.63 -3.79 2.45
CA GLU A 147 -5.26 -2.40 2.74
C GLU A 147 -4.66 -1.72 1.50
N GLY A 148 -4.34 -2.47 0.44
CA GLY A 148 -3.88 -1.95 -0.84
C GLY A 148 -3.18 -2.99 -1.71
N GLU A 149 -2.47 -2.51 -2.73
CA GLU A 149 -1.70 -3.31 -3.69
C GLU A 149 -0.20 -3.25 -3.45
N VAL A 150 0.30 -2.09 -3.03
CA VAL A 150 1.73 -1.82 -2.89
C VAL A 150 2.08 -1.64 -1.42
N ASN A 151 3.16 -2.28 -0.99
CA ASN A 151 3.72 -2.19 0.34
C ASN A 151 5.04 -1.42 0.30
N MET A 152 5.15 -0.38 1.11
CA MET A 152 6.41 0.32 1.39
C MET A 152 6.85 0.00 2.82
N SER A 153 8.05 -0.52 2.98
CA SER A 153 8.60 -0.91 4.29
C SER A 153 9.88 -0.19 4.61
N LEU A 154 10.05 0.15 5.89
CA LEU A 154 11.28 0.68 6.45
C LEU A 154 11.89 -0.37 7.35
N SER A 155 13.14 -0.73 7.09
CA SER A 155 13.93 -1.64 7.92
C SER A 155 15.21 -0.98 8.42
N CYS A 156 15.66 -1.38 9.61
CA CYS A 156 16.97 -1.02 10.17
C CYS A 156 17.74 -2.30 10.44
N ASP A 157 18.94 -2.45 9.90
CA ASP A 157 19.80 -3.64 10.06
C ASP A 157 19.04 -4.97 9.86
N GLY A 158 18.17 -5.03 8.83
CA GLY A 158 17.33 -6.20 8.53
C GLY A 158 16.05 -6.34 9.37
N THR A 159 15.85 -5.52 10.39
CA THR A 159 14.63 -5.53 11.23
C THR A 159 13.56 -4.60 10.65
N LEU A 160 12.36 -5.12 10.37
CA LEU A 160 11.23 -4.33 9.88
C LEU A 160 10.67 -3.42 10.99
N LEU A 161 10.69 -2.10 10.77
CA LEU A 161 10.26 -1.10 11.75
C LEU A 161 8.86 -0.55 11.47
N ALA A 162 8.48 -0.44 10.20
CA ALA A 162 7.17 0.04 9.79
C ALA A 162 6.84 -0.42 8.37
N ILE A 163 5.54 -0.50 8.08
CA ILE A 163 5.01 -0.79 6.75
C ILE A 163 3.80 0.09 6.47
N VAL A 164 3.71 0.61 5.25
CA VAL A 164 2.55 1.31 4.72
C VAL A 164 2.05 0.57 3.50
N THR A 165 0.74 0.31 3.47
CA THR A 165 0.06 -0.32 2.34
C THR A 165 -0.82 0.73 1.66
N PHE A 166 -0.68 0.87 0.34
CA PHE A 166 -1.44 1.87 -0.41
C PHE A 166 -1.87 1.39 -1.79
N SER A 167 -2.75 2.17 -2.41
CA SER A 167 -3.10 2.07 -3.82
C SER A 167 -3.33 3.47 -4.38
N VAL A 168 -3.20 3.60 -5.69
CA VAL A 168 -3.42 4.87 -6.39
C VAL A 168 -4.76 4.79 -7.09
N LEU A 169 -5.61 5.76 -6.85
CA LEU A 169 -6.94 5.88 -7.45
C LEU A 169 -7.06 7.23 -8.14
N GLU A 170 -8.14 7.40 -8.88
CA GLU A 170 -8.50 8.69 -9.47
C GLU A 170 -9.80 9.19 -8.82
N ARG A 171 -9.79 10.44 -8.36
CA ARG A 171 -10.95 11.15 -7.81
C ARG A 171 -10.97 12.56 -8.35
N ASP A 172 -12.12 13.02 -8.83
CA ASP A 172 -12.31 14.40 -9.31
C ASP A 172 -11.23 14.81 -10.34
N GLY A 173 -10.87 13.90 -11.26
CA GLY A 173 -9.86 14.15 -12.30
C GLY A 173 -8.41 14.22 -11.82
N ARG A 174 -8.14 13.94 -10.54
CA ARG A 174 -6.78 13.88 -9.97
C ARG A 174 -6.43 12.50 -9.44
N ARG A 175 -5.15 12.14 -9.56
CA ARG A 175 -4.59 10.93 -8.93
C ARG A 175 -4.45 11.14 -7.43
N VAL A 176 -4.91 10.16 -6.65
CA VAL A 176 -4.88 10.15 -5.19
C VAL A 176 -4.21 8.87 -4.72
N LEU A 177 -3.14 9.00 -3.92
CA LEU A 177 -2.55 7.87 -3.21
C LEU A 177 -3.35 7.64 -1.93
N LEU A 178 -3.98 6.48 -1.83
CA LEU A 178 -4.78 6.09 -0.69
C LEU A 178 -4.03 5.06 0.16
N ILE A 179 -3.69 5.45 1.38
CA ILE A 179 -3.12 4.58 2.41
C ILE A 179 -4.27 3.84 3.10
N GLY A 180 -4.42 2.54 2.81
CA GLY A 180 -5.43 1.70 3.47
C GLY A 180 -4.92 1.05 4.76
N GLY A 181 -3.63 1.17 5.08
CA GLY A 181 -3.09 0.71 6.36
C GLY A 181 -1.65 1.17 6.61
N ILE A 182 -1.34 1.39 7.89
CA ILE A 182 0.00 1.70 8.37
C ILE A 182 0.26 0.95 9.67
N GLN A 183 1.28 0.11 9.67
CA GLN A 183 1.61 -0.76 10.80
C GLN A 183 3.03 -0.44 11.28
N GLY A 184 3.23 -0.53 12.60
CA GLY A 184 4.56 -0.44 13.20
C GLY A 184 5.32 -1.76 13.10
N ALA A 185 6.40 -1.88 13.85
CA ALA A 185 7.15 -3.12 13.95
C ALA A 185 6.27 -4.26 14.50
N HIS A 186 6.72 -5.50 14.30
CA HIS A 186 6.00 -6.66 14.83
C HIS A 186 5.92 -6.60 16.36
N SER A 187 4.91 -7.23 16.96
CA SER A 187 4.76 -7.25 18.43
C SER A 187 5.94 -7.89 19.16
N GLU A 188 6.67 -8.76 18.46
CA GLU A 188 7.88 -9.41 18.97
C GLU A 188 9.15 -8.55 18.81
N THR A 189 9.09 -7.48 18.01
CA THR A 189 10.21 -6.56 17.89
C THR A 189 10.37 -5.79 19.20
N PRO A 190 11.55 -5.81 19.86
CA PRO A 190 11.74 -5.13 21.12
C PRO A 190 11.40 -3.64 21.01
N HIS A 191 10.69 -3.11 22.01
CA HIS A 191 10.36 -1.67 22.06
C HIS A 191 11.62 -0.80 22.02
N GLU A 192 12.72 -1.27 22.61
CA GLU A 192 14.02 -0.60 22.56
C GLU A 192 14.58 -0.46 21.14
N THR A 193 14.28 -1.39 20.22
CA THR A 193 14.67 -1.28 18.81
C THR A 193 13.98 -0.09 18.13
N ILE A 194 12.68 0.08 18.38
CA ILE A 194 11.91 1.22 17.84
C ILE A 194 12.39 2.54 18.45
N ARG A 195 12.66 2.54 19.76
CA ARG A 195 13.16 3.71 20.49
C ARG A 195 14.54 4.12 19.99
N THR A 196 15.43 3.15 19.81
CA THR A 196 16.77 3.34 19.25
C THR A 196 16.67 3.86 17.82
N ALA A 197 15.85 3.23 16.98
CA ALA A 197 15.64 3.69 15.61
C ALA A 197 15.14 5.15 15.54
N THR A 198 14.19 5.50 16.41
CA THR A 198 13.67 6.88 16.50
C THR A 198 14.74 7.86 16.95
N ARG A 199 15.58 7.48 17.92
CA ARG A 199 16.70 8.30 18.39
C ARG A 199 17.77 8.46 17.32
N SER A 200 18.09 7.39 16.59
CA SER A 200 19.06 7.40 15.50
C SER A 200 18.61 8.30 14.36
N CYS A 201 17.30 8.34 14.06
CA CYS A 201 16.68 9.25 13.10
C CYS A 201 16.36 10.64 13.67
N TYR A 202 17.11 11.13 14.66
CA TYR A 202 16.96 12.48 15.23
C TYR A 202 15.52 12.80 15.70
N GLY A 203 14.90 11.83 16.37
CA GLY A 203 13.53 11.92 16.90
C GLY A 203 12.43 11.73 15.83
N LEU A 204 12.79 11.37 14.60
CA LEU A 204 11.83 11.07 13.54
C LEU A 204 11.35 9.62 13.66
N PHE A 205 10.06 9.43 13.88
CA PHE A 205 9.49 8.10 14.07
C PHE A 205 9.51 7.27 12.77
N PRO A 206 9.73 5.94 12.79
CA PRO A 206 9.78 5.10 11.58
C PRO A 206 8.60 5.27 10.60
N LYS A 207 7.37 5.36 11.10
CA LYS A 207 6.18 5.62 10.25
C LYS A 207 6.27 6.98 9.55
N ARG A 208 6.85 7.98 10.22
CA ARG A 208 7.00 9.32 9.70
C ARG A 208 7.97 9.34 8.51
N VAL A 209 9.10 8.65 8.61
CA VAL A 209 10.06 8.46 7.51
C VAL A 209 9.38 7.87 6.27
N LEU A 210 8.55 6.84 6.45
CA LEU A 210 7.80 6.24 5.33
C LEU A 210 6.86 7.22 4.65
N LEU A 211 6.18 8.08 5.42
CA LEU A 211 5.29 9.09 4.85
C LEU A 211 6.04 10.14 4.03
N GLU A 212 7.26 10.49 4.43
CA GLU A 212 8.13 11.38 3.63
C GLU A 212 8.47 10.73 2.29
N VAL A 213 8.85 9.44 2.28
CA VAL A 213 9.10 8.73 1.02
C VAL A 213 7.83 8.56 0.18
N ILE A 214 6.66 8.39 0.81
CA ILE A 214 5.37 8.41 0.10
C ILE A 214 5.08 9.78 -0.53
N SER A 215 5.40 10.87 0.16
CA SER A 215 5.28 12.23 -0.40
C SER A 215 6.18 12.41 -1.62
N LEU A 216 7.45 11.97 -1.53
CA LEU A 216 8.39 11.99 -2.65
C LEU A 216 7.87 11.18 -3.84
N LEU A 217 7.37 9.96 -3.57
CA LEU A 217 6.77 9.08 -4.57
C LEU A 217 5.54 9.72 -5.22
N ALA A 218 4.69 10.37 -4.42
CA ALA A 218 3.49 11.04 -4.91
C ALA A 218 3.86 12.16 -5.90
N ARG A 219 4.80 13.03 -5.52
CA ARG A 219 5.29 14.12 -6.37
C ARG A 219 5.91 13.62 -7.67
N ALA A 220 6.81 12.64 -7.56
CA ALA A 220 7.49 12.02 -8.70
C ALA A 220 6.54 11.33 -9.70
N SER A 221 5.38 10.85 -9.22
CA SER A 221 4.42 10.09 -10.02
C SER A 221 3.21 10.90 -10.51
N GLY A 222 3.23 12.22 -10.32
CA GLY A 222 2.11 13.10 -10.69
C GLY A 222 0.84 12.84 -9.86
N ILE A 223 1.00 12.43 -8.60
CA ILE A 223 -0.11 12.22 -7.67
C ILE A 223 -0.39 13.53 -6.93
N GLY A 224 -1.62 14.03 -7.05
CA GLY A 224 -2.03 15.35 -6.56
C GLY A 224 -2.66 15.35 -5.17
N ALA A 225 -2.83 14.19 -4.52
CA ALA A 225 -3.32 14.11 -3.14
C ALA A 225 -2.91 12.80 -2.46
N ILE A 226 -2.70 12.86 -1.14
CA ILE A 226 -2.52 11.67 -0.30
C ILE A 226 -3.69 11.59 0.69
N GLN A 227 -4.36 10.45 0.74
CA GLN A 227 -5.41 10.19 1.70
C GLN A 227 -5.07 8.95 2.53
N ALA A 228 -5.52 8.91 3.77
CA ALA A 228 -5.34 7.75 4.64
C ALA A 228 -6.63 7.34 5.32
N VAL A 229 -6.74 6.04 5.58
CA VAL A 229 -7.90 5.49 6.27
C VAL A 229 -7.93 5.91 7.74
N SER A 230 -9.12 6.30 8.22
CA SER A 230 -9.39 6.55 9.64
C SER A 230 -9.55 5.23 10.39
N ASN A 231 -9.57 5.29 11.73
CA ASN A 231 -9.85 4.11 12.56
C ASN A 231 -11.14 3.38 12.12
N CYS A 232 -12.22 4.13 11.91
CA CYS A 232 -13.51 3.56 11.52
C CYS A 232 -13.66 3.25 10.01
N GLY A 233 -12.72 3.72 9.19
CA GLY A 233 -12.60 3.32 7.79
C GLY A 233 -11.84 2.01 7.59
N HIS A 234 -11.13 1.50 8.58
CA HIS A 234 -10.20 0.39 8.40
C HIS A 234 -10.94 -0.94 8.10
N THR A 235 -10.46 -1.73 7.12
CA THR A 235 -11.19 -2.91 6.60
C THR A 235 -11.48 -4.00 7.64
N TYR A 236 -10.65 -4.09 8.68
CA TYR A 236 -10.86 -4.98 9.82
C TYR A 236 -12.04 -4.60 10.73
N TYR A 237 -12.57 -3.37 10.68
CA TYR A 237 -13.79 -3.00 11.42
C TYR A 237 -15.09 -3.48 10.73
N SER A 238 -15.01 -4.12 9.56
CA SER A 238 -16.21 -4.67 8.93
C SER A 238 -16.91 -5.68 9.85
N LEU A 239 -18.25 -5.70 9.82
CA LEU A 239 -19.09 -6.65 10.56
C LEU A 239 -18.65 -8.10 10.36
N ARG A 240 -18.12 -8.41 9.17
CA ARG A 240 -17.57 -9.72 8.79
C ARG A 240 -16.38 -10.19 9.64
N TYR A 241 -15.59 -9.27 10.21
CA TYR A 241 -14.40 -9.58 11.01
C TYR A 241 -14.51 -9.18 12.49
N ARG A 242 -15.64 -8.56 12.86
CA ARG A 242 -15.90 -8.01 14.20
C ARG A 242 -15.78 -9.04 15.34
N TYR A 243 -15.99 -10.32 15.03
CA TYR A 243 -15.91 -11.43 16.00
C TYR A 243 -14.53 -12.06 16.13
N LYS A 244 -13.55 -11.75 15.25
CA LYS A 244 -12.25 -12.45 15.23
C LYS A 244 -11.08 -11.69 15.86
N LYS A 245 -11.14 -10.37 16.07
CA LYS A 245 -9.97 -9.57 16.52
C LYS A 245 -10.32 -8.31 17.32
N ARG A 246 -11.17 -8.43 18.35
CA ARG A 246 -11.51 -7.27 19.22
C ARG A 246 -10.36 -6.81 20.14
N ALA A 247 -9.33 -7.65 20.33
CA ALA A 247 -8.30 -7.47 21.35
C ALA A 247 -6.92 -6.94 20.86
N VAL A 248 -6.75 -6.59 19.57
CA VAL A 248 -5.40 -6.32 18.99
C VAL A 248 -5.32 -4.97 18.25
N PHE A 249 -6.08 -3.95 18.66
CA PHE A 249 -5.96 -2.61 18.08
C PHE A 249 -5.58 -1.60 19.16
N LEU A 250 -4.27 -1.39 19.30
CA LEU A 250 -3.67 -0.44 20.25
C LEU A 250 -3.12 0.83 19.58
N ALA A 251 -3.26 0.97 18.26
CA ALA A 251 -2.77 2.15 17.52
C ALA A 251 -3.94 2.94 16.95
N SER A 252 -4.19 4.12 17.52
CA SER A 252 -5.16 5.09 17.00
C SER A 252 -4.58 5.73 15.74
N TYR A 253 -5.09 5.31 14.57
CA TYR A 253 -4.77 5.92 13.28
C TYR A 253 -5.11 7.41 13.28
N ASP A 254 -6.26 7.76 13.84
CA ASP A 254 -6.77 9.14 13.85
C ASP A 254 -5.84 10.10 14.61
N GLU A 255 -5.35 9.70 15.79
CA GLU A 255 -4.37 10.50 16.56
C GLU A 255 -3.06 10.68 15.78
N PHE A 256 -2.60 9.62 15.12
CA PHE A 256 -1.40 9.69 14.30
C PHE A 256 -1.59 10.67 13.13
N TRP A 257 -2.71 10.61 12.41
CA TRP A 257 -3.01 11.54 11.31
C TRP A 257 -3.16 12.98 11.80
N GLN A 258 -3.86 13.19 12.91
CA GLN A 258 -4.02 14.51 13.52
C GLN A 258 -2.67 15.12 13.92
N SER A 259 -1.74 14.31 14.43
CA SER A 259 -0.38 14.78 14.77
C SER A 259 0.46 15.25 13.57
N LEU A 260 0.04 14.90 12.35
CA LEU A 260 0.72 15.23 11.09
C LEU A 260 -0.01 16.34 10.31
N SER A 261 -0.84 17.12 11.01
CA SER A 261 -1.65 18.18 10.40
C SER A 261 -2.56 17.67 9.27
N ALA A 262 -3.01 16.41 9.35
CA ALA A 262 -3.98 15.88 8.41
C ALA A 262 -5.38 16.44 8.68
N GLU A 263 -6.16 16.65 7.62
CA GLU A 263 -7.52 17.15 7.70
C GLU A 263 -8.53 16.03 7.49
N LYS A 264 -9.66 16.06 8.19
CA LYS A 264 -10.67 15.01 8.07
C LYS A 264 -11.54 15.27 6.82
N VAL A 265 -11.47 14.39 5.83
CA VAL A 265 -12.26 14.48 4.58
C VAL A 265 -13.63 13.86 4.75
N SER A 266 -13.70 12.77 5.49
CA SER A 266 -14.94 12.05 5.74
C SER A 266 -14.84 11.26 7.03
N ARG A 267 -15.89 10.52 7.39
CA ARG A 267 -15.83 9.58 8.50
C ARG A 267 -14.69 8.58 8.32
N GLN A 268 -14.44 8.11 7.10
CA GLN A 268 -13.51 7.01 6.82
C GLN A 268 -12.12 7.46 6.38
N LEU A 269 -11.91 8.73 6.03
CA LEU A 269 -10.69 9.20 5.37
C LEU A 269 -10.18 10.53 5.93
N TRP A 270 -8.86 10.62 6.02
CA TRP A 270 -8.08 11.82 6.28
C TRP A 270 -7.33 12.25 5.01
N GLN A 271 -7.16 13.54 4.81
CA GLN A 271 -6.31 14.16 3.81
C GLN A 271 -4.97 14.48 4.47
N LEU A 272 -3.89 13.89 3.95
CA LEU A 272 -2.55 14.23 4.37
C LEU A 272 -2.04 15.36 3.47
N PRO A 273 -1.16 16.24 3.98
CA PRO A 273 -0.49 17.21 3.15
C PRO A 273 0.45 16.49 2.16
N LEU A 274 0.53 17.01 0.93
CA LEU A 274 1.47 16.49 -0.06
C LEU A 274 2.92 16.76 0.34
N GLU A 275 3.15 17.87 1.03
CA GLU A 275 4.43 18.23 1.61
C GLU A 275 4.19 18.57 3.06
N PHE A 276 4.90 17.89 3.94
CA PHE A 276 4.63 18.04 5.35
C PHE A 276 5.36 19.25 5.93
N PRO A 277 4.70 20.03 6.81
CA PRO A 277 5.26 21.27 7.31
C PRO A 277 6.51 21.00 8.15
N GLN A 278 7.56 21.77 7.84
CA GLN A 278 8.75 21.86 8.66
C GLN A 278 8.68 23.14 9.49
N LYS A 279 9.15 23.06 10.73
CA LYS A 279 9.20 24.22 11.63
C LYS A 279 10.43 25.05 11.28
N THR A 280 10.28 26.36 11.34
CA THR A 280 11.42 27.27 11.19
C THR A 280 12.36 27.13 12.38
N ILE A 281 13.63 27.50 12.22
CA ILE A 281 14.63 27.33 13.29
C ILE A 281 14.32 28.21 14.50
N GLU A 282 13.62 29.31 14.28
CA GLU A 282 13.13 30.28 15.25
C GLU A 282 12.06 29.66 16.16
N GLU A 283 11.11 28.91 15.59
CA GLU A 283 10.05 28.20 16.32
C GLU A 283 10.58 27.03 17.18
N ILE A 284 11.79 26.55 16.88
CA ILE A 284 12.38 25.41 17.58
C ILE A 284 13.15 25.92 18.82
N PRO A 285 12.86 25.37 20.01
CA PRO A 285 13.60 25.69 21.23
C PRO A 285 15.11 25.49 21.03
N SER A 286 15.92 26.44 21.50
CA SER A 286 17.38 26.48 21.25
C SER A 286 18.08 25.14 21.49
N LYS A 287 17.74 24.44 22.59
CA LYS A 287 18.29 23.14 22.97
C LYS A 287 18.00 22.00 21.97
N LYS A 288 16.97 22.12 21.13
CA LYS A 288 16.56 21.11 20.12
C LYS A 288 16.93 21.50 18.68
N ARG A 289 17.47 22.70 18.45
CA ARG A 289 17.79 23.21 17.10
C ARG A 289 18.79 22.32 16.36
N ALA A 290 19.81 21.82 17.04
CA ALA A 290 20.80 20.93 16.44
C ALA A 290 20.18 19.60 15.96
N GLU A 291 19.31 19.00 16.78
CA GLU A 291 18.61 17.76 16.42
C GLU A 291 17.68 17.96 15.20
N TYR A 292 16.93 19.06 15.18
CA TYR A 292 16.05 19.38 14.04
C TYR A 292 16.82 19.68 12.76
N ARG A 293 17.98 20.36 12.83
CA ARG A 293 18.85 20.55 11.65
C ARG A 293 19.28 19.21 11.05
N ARG A 294 19.78 18.29 11.90
CA ARG A 294 20.16 16.94 11.45
C ARG A 294 18.98 16.13 10.90
N ARG A 295 17.79 16.30 11.48
CA ARG A 295 16.56 15.73 10.94
C ARG A 295 16.27 16.24 9.53
N TYR A 296 16.37 17.54 9.29
CA TYR A 296 16.11 18.12 7.98
C TYR A 296 17.19 17.77 6.96
N GLU A 297 18.46 17.70 7.37
CA GLU A 297 19.55 17.13 6.56
C GLU A 297 19.24 15.69 6.15
N LEU A 298 18.75 14.84 7.07
CA LEU A 298 18.35 13.48 6.76
C LEU A 298 17.22 13.45 5.72
N LEU A 299 16.17 14.26 5.88
CA LEU A 299 15.07 14.33 4.90
C LEU A 299 15.56 14.79 3.52
N GLU A 300 16.50 15.71 3.48
CA GLU A 300 17.12 16.18 2.26
C GLU A 300 17.94 15.08 1.57
N VAL A 301 18.69 14.27 2.33
CA VAL A 301 19.38 13.08 1.79
C VAL A 301 18.39 12.10 1.16
N LEU A 302 17.26 11.82 1.83
CA LEU A 302 16.20 10.96 1.29
C LEU A 302 15.67 11.53 -0.04
N ARG A 303 15.39 12.84 -0.07
CA ARG A 303 14.89 13.53 -1.26
C ARG A 303 15.86 13.42 -2.43
N GLN A 304 17.15 13.66 -2.19
CA GLN A 304 18.18 13.59 -3.23
C GLN A 304 18.35 12.18 -3.77
N GLN A 305 18.40 11.17 -2.90
CA GLN A 305 18.49 9.76 -3.34
C GLN A 305 17.26 9.35 -4.15
N PHE A 306 16.07 9.69 -3.68
CA PHE A 306 14.83 9.37 -4.39
C PHE A 306 14.78 10.05 -5.77
N THR A 307 15.23 11.30 -5.86
CA THR A 307 15.29 12.03 -7.14
C THR A 307 16.25 11.39 -8.14
N ARG A 308 17.31 10.71 -7.69
CA ARG A 308 18.23 9.97 -8.58
C ARG A 308 17.64 8.66 -9.09
N LEU A 309 16.65 8.10 -8.39
CA LEU A 309 15.99 6.86 -8.76
C LEU A 309 14.95 7.07 -9.87
N VAL A 310 14.29 8.23 -9.88
CA VAL A 310 13.16 8.57 -10.77
C VAL A 310 13.64 9.29 -12.01
#